data_AF-A0A930VAM9-F1
#
_entry.id   AF-A0A930VAM9-F1
#
_cell.length_a   1.000
_cell.length_b   1.000
_cell.length_c   1.000
_cell.angle_alpha   90.00
_cell.angle_beta   90.00
_cell.angle_gamma   90.00
#
_symmetry.space_group_name_H-M   'P 1'
#
loop_
_entity.id
_entity.type
_entity.pdbx_description
1 polymer ?
#
loop_
_entity_poly.entity_id
_entity_poly.type
_entity_poly.pdbx_seq_one_letter_code
_entity_poly.pdbx_strand_id
1 'polypeptide(L)'
;MTRSSAVPAVPSSAASGSGASGRGVRVARAVLVVVGVALIGLGGWVLTETVSPTRYGGLLVWLIGAVIAHDAIIAPVVAGIALVVGRTGRRITPAVLAIVQVGIVLGVVLTLVVVPEIIAKARGPKNDTVLPFDYGVRLGVAWLVVVVLTALAVVAWTVLARRREARRAA
;
A
#
# COMPACT_ATOMS: atom_id res chain seq x y z
N MET A 1 -10.72 61.99 -36.59
CA MET A 1 -10.91 61.10 -35.42
C MET A 1 -10.35 59.72 -35.76
N THR A 2 -9.07 59.47 -35.46
CA THR A 2 -8.38 58.20 -35.73
C THR A 2 -7.97 57.58 -34.39
N ARG A 3 -8.66 56.52 -33.95
CA ARG A 3 -8.28 55.77 -32.74
C ARG A 3 -7.28 54.68 -33.12
N SER A 4 -6.05 54.84 -32.64
CA SER A 4 -4.98 53.84 -32.68
C SER A 4 -5.30 52.71 -31.70
N SER A 5 -5.47 51.48 -32.19
CA SER A 5 -5.66 50.28 -31.37
C SER A 5 -4.30 49.63 -31.07
N ALA A 6 -3.71 49.97 -29.92
CA ALA A 6 -2.57 49.25 -29.40
C ALA A 6 -3.03 47.92 -28.80
N VAL A 7 -2.58 46.81 -29.38
CA VAL A 7 -2.74 45.46 -28.83
C VAL A 7 -1.78 45.33 -27.63
N PRO A 8 -2.27 45.04 -26.41
CA PRO A 8 -1.39 44.82 -25.26
C PRO A 8 -0.62 43.50 -25.44
N ALA A 9 0.70 43.55 -25.31
CA ALA A 9 1.57 42.39 -25.33
C ALA A 9 1.22 41.46 -24.16
N VAL A 10 0.88 40.20 -24.47
CA VAL A 10 0.67 39.14 -23.48
C VAL A 10 2.03 38.78 -22.87
N PRO A 11 2.23 38.89 -21.54
CA PRO A 11 3.49 38.52 -20.92
C PRO A 11 3.74 37.00 -21.03
N SER A 12 4.86 36.64 -21.65
CA SER A 12 5.37 35.28 -21.80
C SER A 12 6.01 34.74 -20.52
N SER A 13 5.23 34.69 -19.42
CA SER A 13 5.70 34.27 -18.09
C SER A 13 5.34 32.81 -17.73
N ALA A 14 4.79 32.02 -18.65
CA ALA A 14 4.33 30.64 -18.36
C ALA A 14 5.41 29.54 -18.47
N ALA A 15 6.66 29.85 -18.88
CA ALA A 15 7.65 28.82 -19.22
C ALA A 15 8.61 28.40 -18.08
N SER A 16 8.63 29.06 -16.93
CA SER A 16 9.66 28.84 -15.90
C SER A 16 9.33 27.77 -14.83
N GLY A 17 8.09 27.25 -14.77
CA GLY A 17 7.64 26.36 -13.70
C GLY A 17 7.72 24.85 -13.94
N SER A 18 7.97 24.39 -15.18
CA SER A 18 7.86 22.96 -15.57
C SER A 18 9.14 22.14 -15.43
N GLY A 19 10.30 22.80 -15.30
CA GLY A 19 11.61 22.13 -15.28
C GLY A 19 11.97 21.43 -13.97
N ALA A 20 11.53 21.97 -12.83
CA ALA A 20 11.88 21.45 -11.50
C ALA A 20 11.09 20.19 -11.13
N SER A 21 9.78 20.17 -11.37
CA SER A 21 8.91 19.00 -11.17
C SER A 21 9.30 17.83 -12.09
N GLY A 22 9.60 18.12 -13.36
CA GLY A 22 10.06 17.11 -14.32
C GLY A 22 11.40 16.48 -13.97
N ARG A 23 12.36 17.25 -13.44
CA ARG A 23 13.64 16.70 -12.94
C ARG A 23 13.44 15.84 -11.70
N GLY A 24 12.64 16.30 -10.73
CA GLY A 24 12.35 15.55 -9.51
C GLY A 24 11.69 14.19 -9.80
N VAL A 25 10.70 14.15 -10.69
CA VAL A 25 10.04 12.89 -11.10
C VAL A 25 11.00 11.95 -11.81
N ARG A 26 11.87 12.46 -12.69
CA ARG A 26 12.90 11.65 -13.36
C ARG A 26 13.90 11.05 -12.38
N VAL A 27 14.36 11.84 -11.41
CA VAL A 27 15.27 11.36 -10.36
C VAL A 27 14.57 10.32 -9.49
N ALA A 28 13.37 10.59 -9.00
CA ALA A 28 12.61 9.62 -8.20
C ALA A 28 12.36 8.31 -8.96
N ARG A 29 11.99 8.39 -10.25
CA ARG A 29 11.83 7.21 -11.11
C ARG A 29 13.15 6.45 -11.25
N ALA A 30 14.25 7.14 -11.53
CA ALA A 30 15.57 6.51 -11.64
C ALA A 30 15.96 5.82 -10.34
N VAL A 31 15.77 6.46 -9.19
CA VAL A 31 16.02 5.88 -7.87
C VAL A 31 15.17 4.63 -7.66
N LEU A 32 13.86 4.69 -7.91
CA LEU A 32 12.97 3.54 -7.75
C LEU A 32 13.35 2.38 -8.66
N VAL A 33 13.75 2.65 -9.91
CA VAL A 33 14.24 1.61 -10.84
C VAL A 33 15.53 0.99 -10.32
N VAL A 34 16.50 1.80 -9.91
CA VAL A 34 17.79 1.31 -9.39
C VAL A 34 17.58 0.47 -8.14
N VAL A 35 16.77 0.95 -7.19
CA VAL A 35 16.42 0.22 -5.97
C VAL A 35 15.69 -1.08 -6.32
N GLY A 36 14.72 -1.05 -7.22
CA GLY A 36 13.99 -2.23 -7.67
C GLY A 36 14.90 -3.28 -8.28
N VAL A 37 15.78 -2.88 -9.20
CA VAL A 37 16.76 -3.78 -9.82
C VAL A 37 17.73 -4.34 -8.77
N ALA A 38 18.21 -3.51 -7.84
CA ALA A 38 19.08 -3.95 -6.76
C ALA A 38 18.40 -4.99 -5.85
N LEU A 39 17.12 -4.78 -5.51
CA LEU A 39 16.33 -5.73 -4.72
C LEU A 39 16.05 -7.03 -5.47
N ILE A 40 15.80 -6.98 -6.78
CA ILE A 40 15.66 -8.19 -7.61
C ILE A 40 16.98 -8.96 -7.66
N GLY A 41 18.10 -8.27 -7.84
CA GLY A 41 19.43 -8.88 -7.82
C GLY A 41 19.75 -9.53 -6.47
N LEU A 42 19.47 -8.81 -5.37
CA LEU A 42 19.59 -9.34 -4.01
C LEU A 42 18.70 -10.56 -3.79
N GLY A 43 17.43 -10.49 -4.21
CA GLY A 43 16.50 -11.62 -4.12
C GLY A 43 16.96 -12.82 -4.93
N GLY A 44 17.52 -12.60 -6.12
CA GLY A 44 18.11 -13.65 -6.95
C GLY A 44 19.31 -14.31 -6.31
N TRP A 45 20.21 -13.54 -5.67
CA TRP A 45 21.31 -14.09 -4.88
C TRP A 45 20.77 -14.89 -3.68
N VAL A 46 19.90 -14.31 -2.87
CA VAL A 46 19.32 -15.01 -1.70
C VAL A 46 18.62 -16.31 -2.13
N LEU A 47 17.94 -16.32 -3.28
CA LEU A 47 17.31 -17.51 -3.85
C LEU A 47 18.32 -18.64 -4.09
N THR A 48 19.49 -18.34 -4.66
CA THR A 48 20.51 -19.35 -4.96
C THR A 48 21.19 -19.89 -3.69
N GLU A 49 21.32 -19.06 -2.66
CA GLU A 49 21.96 -19.44 -1.39
C GLU A 49 21.03 -20.20 -0.43
N THR A 50 19.74 -19.86 -0.44
CA THR A 50 18.81 -20.32 0.63
C THR A 50 17.77 -21.34 0.15
N VAL A 51 17.54 -21.46 -1.15
CA VAL A 51 16.46 -22.29 -1.69
C VAL A 51 17.02 -23.32 -2.69
N SER A 52 16.73 -24.60 -2.43
CA SER A 52 17.04 -25.67 -3.37
C SER A 52 16.34 -25.43 -4.73
N PRO A 53 17.01 -25.63 -5.88
CA PRO A 53 16.41 -25.45 -7.20
C PRO A 53 15.11 -26.23 -7.43
N THR A 54 14.97 -27.39 -6.79
CA THR A 54 13.75 -28.20 -6.83
C THR A 54 12.50 -27.49 -6.29
N ARG A 55 12.67 -26.43 -5.48
CA ARG A 55 11.59 -25.64 -4.88
C ARG A 55 11.26 -24.37 -5.65
N TYR A 56 12.00 -24.02 -6.70
CA TYR A 56 11.79 -22.79 -7.47
C TYR A 56 10.40 -22.74 -8.11
N GLY A 57 9.87 -23.88 -8.58
CA GLY A 57 8.52 -23.95 -9.12
C GLY A 57 7.45 -23.57 -8.08
N GLY A 58 7.57 -24.07 -6.85
CA GLY A 58 6.66 -23.72 -5.76
C GLY A 58 6.75 -22.25 -5.37
N LEU A 59 7.96 -21.69 -5.33
CA LEU A 59 8.18 -20.26 -5.09
C LEU A 59 7.55 -19.41 -6.20
N LEU A 60 7.75 -19.78 -7.46
CA LEU A 60 7.19 -19.05 -8.60
C LEU A 60 5.66 -19.03 -8.57
N VAL A 61 5.04 -20.18 -8.27
CA VAL A 61 3.58 -20.28 -8.08
C VAL A 61 3.12 -19.38 -6.95
N TRP A 62 3.85 -19.34 -5.82
CA TRP A 62 3.52 -18.45 -4.71
C TRP A 62 3.67 -16.96 -5.08
N LEU A 63 4.75 -16.57 -5.77
CA LEU A 63 4.96 -15.19 -6.21
C LEU A 63 3.85 -14.72 -7.16
N ILE A 64 3.52 -15.54 -8.16
CA ILE A 64 2.43 -15.23 -9.10
C ILE A 64 1.10 -15.16 -8.36
N GLY A 65 0.83 -16.13 -7.49
CA GLY A 65 -0.39 -16.15 -6.67
C GLY A 65 -0.52 -14.92 -5.78
N ALA A 66 0.57 -14.48 -5.15
CA ALA A 66 0.60 -13.28 -4.31
C ALA A 66 0.34 -12.01 -5.12
N VAL A 67 0.93 -11.86 -6.31
CA VAL A 67 0.67 -10.72 -7.22
C VAL A 67 -0.79 -10.70 -7.66
N ILE A 68 -1.35 -11.83 -8.07
CA ILE A 68 -2.76 -11.91 -8.46
C ILE A 68 -3.66 -11.56 -7.29
N ALA A 69 -3.41 -12.12 -6.10
CA ALA A 69 -4.19 -11.80 -4.92
C ALA A 69 -4.13 -10.30 -4.59
N HIS A 70 -2.96 -9.68 -4.67
CA HIS A 70 -2.76 -8.25 -4.40
C HIS A 70 -3.42 -7.34 -5.43
N ASP A 71 -3.04 -7.48 -6.68
CA ASP A 71 -3.34 -6.49 -7.71
C ASP A 71 -4.69 -6.76 -8.39
N ALA A 72 -5.03 -8.03 -8.61
CA ALA A 72 -6.26 -8.40 -9.32
C ALA A 72 -7.47 -8.56 -8.40
N ILE A 73 -7.27 -8.75 -7.10
CA ILE A 73 -8.35 -8.97 -6.13
C ILE A 73 -8.41 -7.84 -5.11
N ILE A 74 -7.35 -7.66 -4.33
CA ILE A 74 -7.40 -6.75 -3.17
C ILE A 74 -7.53 -5.29 -3.62
N ALA A 75 -6.69 -4.83 -4.55
CA ALA A 75 -6.74 -3.47 -5.06
C ALA A 75 -8.13 -3.07 -5.60
N PRO A 76 -8.79 -3.84 -6.52
CA PRO A 76 -10.11 -3.49 -7.01
C PRO A 76 -11.20 -3.59 -5.95
N VAL A 77 -11.13 -4.53 -5.01
CA VAL A 77 -12.10 -4.62 -3.90
C VAL A 77 -11.99 -3.40 -2.99
N VAL A 78 -10.78 -3.04 -2.58
CA VAL A 78 -10.53 -1.88 -1.71
C VAL A 78 -10.94 -0.58 -2.39
N ALA A 79 -10.66 -0.43 -3.69
CA ALA A 79 -11.12 0.70 -4.50
C ALA A 79 -12.64 0.72 -4.63
N GLY A 80 -13.27 -0.41 -4.93
CA GLY A 80 -14.71 -0.56 -5.06
C GLY A 80 -15.44 -0.16 -3.78
N ILE A 81 -14.97 -0.63 -2.62
CA ILE A 81 -15.53 -0.27 -1.30
C ILE A 81 -15.40 1.25 -1.08
N ALA A 82 -14.23 1.84 -1.34
CA ALA A 82 -14.05 3.28 -1.18
C ALA A 82 -15.00 4.09 -2.07
N LEU A 83 -15.22 3.65 -3.32
CA LEU A 83 -16.16 4.27 -4.24
C LEU A 83 -17.61 4.14 -3.76
N VAL A 84 -18.05 2.97 -3.28
CA VAL A 84 -19.40 2.76 -2.76
C VAL A 84 -19.65 3.61 -1.52
N VAL A 85 -18.70 3.64 -0.59
CA VAL A 85 -18.80 4.46 0.62
C VAL A 85 -18.83 5.95 0.28
N GLY A 86 -18.02 6.39 -0.69
CA GLY A 86 -18.06 7.76 -1.21
C GLY A 86 -19.41 8.15 -1.82
N ARG A 87 -20.12 7.20 -2.45
CA ARG A 87 -21.46 7.43 -3.01
C ARG A 87 -22.59 7.43 -1.97
N THR A 88 -22.39 6.83 -0.80
CA THR A 88 -23.45 6.69 0.21
C THR A 88 -23.77 8.02 0.92
N GLY A 89 -23.09 9.13 0.58
CA GLY A 89 -23.34 10.46 1.18
C GLY A 89 -23.03 10.56 2.68
N ARG A 90 -22.56 9.47 3.31
CA ARG A 90 -22.11 9.46 4.70
C ARG A 90 -20.90 10.38 4.81
N ARG A 91 -20.90 11.26 5.82
CA ARG A 91 -19.80 12.20 6.12
C ARG A 91 -18.55 11.48 6.65
N ILE A 92 -17.99 10.56 5.87
CA ILE A 92 -16.72 9.91 6.19
C ILE A 92 -15.61 10.71 5.50
N THR A 93 -14.67 11.22 6.28
CA THR A 93 -13.54 11.96 5.72
C THR A 93 -12.64 11.03 4.90
N PRO A 94 -12.06 11.50 3.77
CA PRO A 94 -11.13 10.70 2.98
C PRO A 94 -9.96 10.12 3.79
N ALA A 95 -9.53 10.84 4.83
CA ALA A 95 -8.48 10.37 5.74
C ALA A 95 -8.89 9.11 6.54
N VAL A 96 -10.13 9.02 7.01
CA VAL A 96 -10.63 7.83 7.71
C VAL A 96 -10.70 6.64 6.77
N LEU A 97 -11.13 6.85 5.51
CA LEU A 97 -11.09 5.80 4.50
C LEU A 97 -9.65 5.31 4.27
N ALA A 98 -8.69 6.22 4.09
CA ALA A 98 -7.29 5.86 3.89
C ALA A 98 -6.72 5.04 5.05
N ILE A 99 -7.02 5.42 6.30
CA ILE A 99 -6.58 4.67 7.49
C ILE A 99 -7.14 3.24 7.47
N VAL A 100 -8.43 3.08 7.19
CA VAL A 100 -9.07 1.75 7.12
C VAL A 100 -8.50 0.92 5.97
N GLN A 101 -8.26 1.53 4.80
CA GLN A 101 -7.64 0.85 3.66
C GLN A 101 -6.25 0.33 4.01
N VAL A 102 -5.42 1.14 4.69
CA VAL A 102 -4.10 0.71 5.16
C VAL A 102 -4.22 -0.50 6.10
N GLY A 103 -5.14 -0.46 7.07
CA GLY A 103 -5.39 -1.58 7.97
C GLY A 103 -5.77 -2.87 7.24
N ILE A 104 -6.68 -2.78 6.27
CA ILE A 104 -7.08 -3.94 5.44
C ILE A 104 -5.88 -4.47 4.66
N VAL A 105 -5.13 -3.62 3.96
CA VAL A 105 -3.97 -4.04 3.17
C VAL A 105 -2.93 -4.74 4.03
N LEU A 106 -2.63 -4.21 5.21
CA LEU A 106 -1.71 -4.84 6.16
C LEU A 106 -2.20 -6.22 6.60
N GLY A 107 -3.46 -6.34 6.98
CA GLY A 107 -4.05 -7.62 7.36
C GLY A 107 -3.96 -8.66 6.24
N VAL A 108 -4.22 -8.26 4.99
CA VAL A 108 -4.14 -9.20 3.88
C VAL A 108 -2.70 -9.60 3.54
N VAL A 109 -1.74 -8.68 3.59
CA VAL A 109 -0.32 -9.02 3.41
C VAL A 109 0.12 -10.04 4.46
N LEU A 110 -0.27 -9.85 5.73
CA LEU A 110 0.00 -10.82 6.80
C LEU A 110 -0.65 -12.18 6.50
N THR A 111 -1.88 -12.20 6.01
CA THR A 111 -2.55 -13.44 5.58
C THR A 111 -1.80 -14.14 4.45
N LEU A 112 -1.34 -13.42 3.41
CA LEU A 112 -0.60 -14.01 2.29
C LEU A 112 0.72 -14.68 2.72
N VAL A 113 1.34 -14.17 3.79
CA VAL A 113 2.57 -14.72 4.36
C VAL A 113 2.30 -15.89 5.29
N VAL A 114 1.29 -15.79 6.17
CA VAL A 114 1.05 -16.79 7.24
C VAL A 114 0.21 -17.97 6.76
N VAL A 115 -0.67 -17.81 5.78
CA VAL A 115 -1.51 -18.92 5.28
C VAL A 115 -0.67 -20.08 4.72
N PRO A 116 0.40 -19.86 3.93
CA PRO A 116 1.32 -20.94 3.56
C PRO A 116 1.88 -21.72 4.75
N GLU A 117 2.18 -21.05 5.87
CA GLU A 117 2.68 -21.68 7.10
C GLU A 117 1.60 -22.55 7.76
N ILE A 118 0.36 -22.07 7.80
CA ILE A 118 -0.80 -22.85 8.28
C ILE A 118 -0.99 -24.12 7.43
N ILE A 119 -0.95 -23.98 6.10
CA ILE A 119 -1.08 -25.11 5.17
C ILE A 119 0.09 -26.08 5.35
N ALA A 120 1.33 -25.57 5.49
CA ALA A 120 2.52 -26.38 5.72
C ALA A 120 2.42 -27.16 7.04
N LYS A 121 1.92 -26.54 8.11
CA LYS A 121 1.72 -27.20 9.41
C LYS A 121 0.66 -28.29 9.34
N ALA A 122 -0.45 -28.03 8.63
CA ALA A 122 -1.53 -29.00 8.46
C ALA A 122 -1.11 -30.25 7.66
N ARG A 123 -0.08 -30.16 6.83
CA ARG A 123 0.48 -31.30 6.07
C ARG A 123 1.38 -32.23 6.89
N GLY A 124 1.65 -31.91 8.16
CA GLY A 124 2.51 -32.71 9.03
C GLY A 124 3.99 -32.51 8.71
N PRO A 125 4.65 -31.46 9.25
CA PRO A 125 6.08 -31.25 9.05
C PRO A 125 6.87 -32.44 9.60
N LYS A 126 7.97 -32.82 8.93
CA LYS A 126 8.84 -33.93 9.36
C LYS A 126 9.55 -33.68 10.70
N ASN A 127 9.56 -32.42 11.16
CA ASN A 127 10.14 -32.00 12.41
C ASN A 127 9.30 -30.83 12.97
N ASP A 128 8.71 -31.04 14.14
CA ASP A 128 7.78 -30.10 14.77
C ASP A 128 8.45 -28.80 15.23
N THR A 129 9.78 -28.80 15.38
CA THR A 129 10.54 -27.58 15.73
C THR A 129 10.62 -26.57 14.59
N VAL A 130 10.30 -26.96 13.34
CA VAL A 130 10.29 -26.05 12.18
C VAL A 130 9.06 -25.15 12.18
N LEU A 131 7.91 -25.66 12.64
CA LEU A 131 6.65 -24.92 12.73
C LEU A 131 6.05 -25.06 14.15
N PRO A 132 6.71 -24.51 15.17
CA PRO A 132 6.37 -24.78 16.57
C PRO A 132 5.04 -24.13 16.97
N PHE A 133 4.65 -23.04 16.31
CA PHE A 133 3.54 -22.20 16.75
C PHE A 133 2.19 -22.58 16.14
N ASP A 134 1.10 -22.26 16.83
CA ASP A 134 -0.23 -22.24 16.20
C ASP A 134 -0.37 -20.97 15.34
N TYR A 135 -0.15 -21.14 14.04
CA TYR A 135 -0.20 -20.03 13.07
C TYR A 135 -1.62 -19.52 12.83
N GLY A 136 -2.65 -20.33 13.08
CA GLY A 136 -4.05 -19.88 12.99
C GLY A 136 -4.37 -18.89 14.10
N VAL A 137 -4.03 -19.25 15.35
CA VAL A 137 -4.18 -18.35 16.50
C VAL A 137 -3.35 -17.09 16.34
N ARG A 138 -2.09 -17.20 15.90
CA ARG A 138 -1.22 -16.03 15.71
C ARG A 138 -1.72 -15.10 14.60
N LEU A 139 -2.24 -15.64 13.51
CA LEU A 139 -2.86 -14.82 12.46
C LEU A 139 -4.11 -14.10 12.99
N GLY A 140 -4.94 -14.77 13.79
CA GLY A 140 -6.09 -14.16 14.46
C GLY A 140 -5.68 -13.01 15.39
N VAL A 141 -4.64 -13.21 16.21
CA VAL A 141 -4.07 -12.16 17.07
C VAL A 141 -3.50 -11.01 16.25
N ALA A 142 -2.80 -11.29 15.15
CA ALA A 142 -2.27 -10.26 14.27
C ALA A 142 -3.40 -9.40 13.65
N TRP A 143 -4.48 -10.03 13.19
CA TRP A 143 -5.67 -9.33 12.72
C TRP A 143 -6.32 -8.49 13.82
N LEU A 144 -6.45 -9.03 15.03
CA LEU A 144 -6.97 -8.28 16.17
C LEU A 144 -6.13 -7.02 16.43
N VAL A 145 -4.80 -7.14 16.44
CA VAL A 145 -3.89 -5.99 16.61
C VAL A 145 -4.09 -4.97 15.49
N VAL A 146 -4.15 -5.41 14.22
CA VAL A 146 -4.38 -4.51 13.08
C VAL A 146 -5.72 -3.78 13.22
N VAL A 147 -6.80 -4.47 13.57
CA VAL A 147 -8.13 -3.86 13.76
C VAL A 147 -8.10 -2.86 14.90
N VAL A 148 -7.51 -3.21 16.05
CA VAL A 148 -7.40 -2.32 17.22
C VAL A 148 -6.59 -1.06 16.86
N LEU A 149 -5.43 -1.20 16.25
CA LEU A 149 -4.59 -0.06 15.86
C LEU A 149 -5.28 0.82 14.82
N THR A 150 -5.98 0.22 13.86
CA THR A 150 -6.77 0.96 12.85
C THR A 150 -7.89 1.75 13.52
N ALA A 151 -8.64 1.13 14.43
CA ALA A 151 -9.70 1.79 15.18
C ALA A 151 -9.16 2.95 16.03
N LEU A 152 -8.05 2.74 16.75
CA LEU A 152 -7.37 3.78 17.52
C LEU A 152 -6.91 4.94 16.64
N ALA A 153 -6.35 4.66 15.46
CA ALA A 153 -5.94 5.69 14.51
C ALA A 153 -7.14 6.52 13.99
N VAL A 154 -8.27 5.87 13.69
CA VAL A 154 -9.51 6.57 13.31
C VAL A 154 -10.02 7.46 14.44
N VAL A 155 -10.07 6.95 15.67
CA VAL A 155 -10.50 7.72 16.85
C VAL A 155 -9.56 8.91 17.08
N ALA A 156 -8.24 8.68 17.07
CA ALA A 156 -7.25 9.73 17.25
C ALA A 156 -7.38 10.83 16.19
N TRP A 157 -7.56 10.45 14.91
CA TRP A 157 -7.75 11.40 13.82
C TRP A 157 -9.02 12.24 14.00
N THR A 158 -10.15 11.60 14.30
CA THR A 158 -11.43 12.31 14.46
C THR A 158 -11.43 13.26 15.66
N VAL A 159 -10.82 12.88 16.78
CA VAL A 159 -10.62 13.76 17.93
C VAL A 159 -9.73 14.95 17.57
N LEU A 160 -8.62 14.72 16.87
CA LEU A 160 -7.71 15.79 16.48
C LEU A 160 -8.33 16.75 15.47
N ALA A 161 -9.11 16.25 14.52
CA ALA A 161 -9.85 17.06 13.54
C ALA A 161 -10.84 18.00 14.24
N ARG A 162 -11.67 17.48 15.14
CA ARG A 162 -12.62 18.28 15.94
C ARG A 162 -11.93 19.35 16.77
N ARG A 163 -10.79 19.03 17.40
CA ARG A 163 -9.99 20.00 18.17
C ARG A 163 -9.38 21.11 17.31
N ARG A 164 -9.09 20.83 16.03
CA ARG A 164 -8.59 21.85 15.09
C ARG A 164 -9.70 22.78 14.63
N GLU A 165 -10.89 22.25 14.40
CA GLU A 165 -12.08 23.05 14.05
C GLU A 165 -12.46 23.98 15.21
N ALA A 166 -12.52 23.46 16.44
CA ALA A 166 -12.83 24.27 17.62
C ALA A 166 -11.82 25.42 17.85
N ARG A 167 -10.52 25.19 17.59
CA ARG A 167 -9.48 26.22 17.67
C ARG A 167 -9.49 27.24 16.54
N ARG A 168 -10.10 26.92 15.40
CA ARG A 168 -10.25 27.86 14.27
C ARG A 168 -11.49 28.76 14.42
N ALA A 169 -12.43 28.35 15.27
CA ALA A 169 -13.68 29.06 15.53
C ALA A 169 -13.62 29.97 16.77
N ALA A 170 -12.53 29.91 17.54
CA ALA A 170 -12.21 30.79 18.67
C ALA A 170 -11.16 31.81 18.23
#